data_AF-A0A8C7CK82-F1
#
_entry.id   AF-A0A8C7CK82-F1
#
_cell.length_a   1.000
_cell.length_b   1.000
_cell.length_c   1.000
_cell.angle_alpha   90.00
_cell.angle_beta   90.00
_cell.angle_gamma   90.00
#
_symmetry.space_group_name_H-M   'P 1'
#
loop_
_entity.id
_entity.type
_entity.pdbx_description
1 polymer ?
#
loop_
_entity_poly.entity_id
_entity_poly.type
_entity_poly.pdbx_seq_one_letter_code
_entity_poly.pdbx_strand_id
1 'polypeptide(L)'
;MTENTFPVYKVDAIVTFFRTEVLTGQEAKHFTKNDLAPSPKPDAVQRLYMRILQLLYRFKPECHYMVPFSENIQHPQLHEWPTAVMSVYLRMRQFLRMCYVYDFSLNDLLAPKVKRTVTILSGIMNYLHFRKQRLDMTMGHQERFREDMDKLQAYSRGTKDAQKKMDKLTTIPPEQQAEARELDSALSDLQTNTMHQYQEVNAINENIAEWKTEMAEKSQKLTQLKVDVATLKENIGKLKSQIVESPEEMKIQMEKMKENVKNIKLAIETADERLVGLQSNVQGVTHSEADIQLIFKLLQDLQSSMNKTQQHQEEAQALVCVYEAQQKELKNHGVEEGQLKRSLGMKMDKESKQHIRRQKKKEIKDQYVEDVLGQCDNVHQKREQIADQIQERDRDSQHLRSQMTNLRDTCSQETEKAQDLFDRLLAALDHFHKRIQNHVVEGNNDIVKMTANF
;
A
#
# COMPACT_ATOMS: atom_id res chain seq x y z
N MET A 1 -12.94 -36.55 -35.23
CA MET A 1 -14.08 -36.00 -34.46
C MET A 1 -13.51 -35.41 -33.19
N THR A 2 -13.48 -34.10 -33.07
CA THR A 2 -12.95 -33.42 -31.88
C THR A 2 -13.90 -33.67 -30.72
N GLU A 3 -13.48 -34.48 -29.75
CA GLU A 3 -14.20 -34.67 -28.50
C GLU A 3 -14.34 -33.32 -27.80
N ASN A 4 -15.58 -32.93 -27.46
CA ASN A 4 -15.81 -31.72 -26.69
C ASN A 4 -15.08 -31.85 -25.34
N THR A 5 -14.34 -30.83 -24.91
CA THR A 5 -13.59 -30.82 -23.64
C THR A 5 -14.48 -30.70 -22.40
N PHE A 6 -15.79 -30.59 -22.59
CA PHE A 6 -16.80 -30.46 -21.55
C PHE A 6 -17.94 -31.47 -21.77
N PRO A 7 -18.61 -31.92 -20.69
CA PRO A 7 -19.71 -32.87 -20.79
C PRO A 7 -20.90 -32.26 -21.55
N VAL A 8 -21.50 -33.04 -22.44
CA VAL A 8 -22.76 -32.68 -23.12
C VAL A 8 -23.93 -33.21 -22.30
N TYR A 9 -24.79 -32.31 -21.82
CA TYR A 9 -25.90 -32.65 -20.94
C TYR A 9 -27.18 -33.00 -21.71
N LYS A 10 -28.05 -33.78 -21.08
CA LYS A 10 -29.40 -34.05 -21.59
C LYS A 10 -30.23 -32.76 -21.54
N VAL A 11 -31.15 -32.60 -22.49
CA VAL A 11 -32.01 -31.40 -22.60
C VAL A 11 -32.75 -31.10 -21.29
N ASP A 12 -33.22 -32.13 -20.58
CA ASP A 12 -33.94 -31.94 -19.31
C ASP A 12 -33.05 -31.34 -18.21
N ALA A 13 -31.78 -31.75 -18.15
CA ALA A 13 -30.81 -31.19 -17.20
C ALA A 13 -30.47 -29.73 -17.55
N ILE A 14 -30.33 -29.43 -18.84
CA ILE A 14 -30.11 -28.07 -19.34
C ILE A 14 -31.30 -27.17 -18.96
N VAL A 15 -32.53 -27.60 -19.23
CA VAL A 15 -33.73 -26.82 -18.89
C VAL A 15 -33.79 -26.55 -17.38
N THR A 16 -33.61 -27.57 -16.55
CA THR A 16 -33.61 -27.40 -15.08
C THR A 16 -32.53 -26.43 -14.63
N PHE A 17 -31.30 -26.56 -15.13
CA PHE A 17 -30.20 -25.68 -14.76
C PHE A 17 -30.50 -24.22 -15.10
N PHE A 18 -30.89 -23.92 -16.35
CA PHE A 18 -31.13 -22.54 -16.78
C PHE A 18 -32.37 -21.93 -16.12
N ARG A 19 -33.37 -22.73 -15.74
CA ARG A 19 -34.51 -22.26 -14.91
C ARG A 19 -34.08 -21.79 -13.52
N THR A 20 -33.12 -22.47 -12.92
CA THR A 20 -32.71 -22.21 -11.53
C THR A 20 -31.61 -21.14 -11.45
N GLU A 21 -30.64 -21.18 -12.35
CA GLU A 21 -29.39 -20.41 -12.21
C GLU A 21 -29.32 -19.17 -13.10
N VAL A 22 -30.21 -19.03 -14.10
CA VAL A 22 -30.11 -17.96 -15.11
C VAL A 22 -31.43 -17.20 -15.32
N LEU A 23 -32.53 -17.91 -15.55
CA LEU A 23 -33.84 -17.32 -15.80
C LEU A 23 -34.52 -16.91 -14.49
N THR A 24 -35.39 -15.91 -14.54
CA THR A 24 -36.06 -15.38 -13.35
C THR A 24 -37.58 -15.33 -13.50
N GLY A 25 -38.30 -15.59 -12.41
CA GLY A 25 -39.75 -15.38 -12.32
C GLY A 25 -40.55 -16.19 -13.35
N GLN A 26 -41.37 -15.50 -14.13
CA GLN A 26 -42.23 -16.13 -15.14
C GLN A 26 -41.42 -16.75 -16.29
N GLU A 27 -40.27 -16.18 -16.67
CA GLU A 27 -39.46 -16.72 -17.78
C GLU A 27 -38.95 -18.13 -17.48
N ALA A 28 -38.54 -18.40 -16.23
CA ALA A 28 -38.13 -19.73 -15.80
C ALA A 28 -39.29 -20.74 -15.88
N LYS A 29 -40.51 -20.34 -15.50
CA LYS A 29 -41.68 -21.23 -15.55
C LYS A 29 -42.05 -21.63 -16.97
N HIS A 30 -41.97 -20.69 -17.92
CA HIS A 30 -42.37 -20.92 -19.31
C HIS A 30 -41.28 -21.57 -20.18
N PHE A 31 -40.00 -21.52 -19.78
CA PHE A 31 -38.92 -22.14 -20.53
C PHE A 31 -38.96 -23.66 -20.40
N THR A 32 -39.28 -24.41 -21.45
CA THR A 32 -39.51 -25.86 -21.43
C THR A 32 -38.58 -26.61 -22.39
N LYS A 33 -38.60 -27.94 -22.33
CA LYS A 33 -37.89 -28.81 -23.29
C LYS A 33 -38.27 -28.50 -24.74
N ASN A 34 -39.54 -28.18 -24.99
CA ASN A 34 -40.08 -27.88 -26.31
C ASN A 34 -39.49 -26.61 -26.94
N ASP A 35 -38.87 -25.74 -26.14
CA ASP A 35 -38.19 -24.57 -26.66
C ASP A 35 -36.79 -24.89 -27.22
N LEU A 36 -36.26 -26.08 -26.91
CA LEU A 36 -34.94 -26.56 -27.33
C LEU A 36 -34.97 -27.80 -28.22
N ALA A 37 -35.96 -28.68 -28.08
CA ALA A 37 -36.10 -29.92 -28.84
C ALA A 37 -37.59 -30.30 -28.98
N PRO A 38 -38.05 -30.84 -30.13
CA PRO A 38 -37.27 -31.30 -31.28
C PRO A 38 -36.89 -30.21 -32.28
N SER A 39 -37.41 -28.99 -32.13
CA SER A 39 -37.02 -27.82 -32.94
C SER A 39 -36.79 -26.64 -32.00
N PRO A 40 -35.55 -26.12 -31.88
CA PRO A 40 -35.29 -25.01 -30.99
C PRO A 40 -35.96 -23.74 -31.52
N LYS A 41 -36.66 -23.00 -30.65
CA LYS A 41 -37.33 -21.76 -31.02
C LYS A 41 -36.30 -20.61 -31.02
N PRO A 42 -36.08 -19.89 -32.14
CA PRO A 42 -35.11 -18.81 -32.20
C PRO A 42 -35.28 -17.77 -31.08
N ASP A 43 -36.50 -17.30 -30.85
CA ASP A 43 -36.79 -16.29 -29.82
C ASP A 43 -36.46 -16.75 -28.41
N ALA A 44 -36.70 -18.03 -28.10
CA ALA A 44 -36.39 -18.60 -26.79
C ALA A 44 -34.88 -18.73 -26.58
N VAL A 45 -34.15 -19.16 -27.62
CA VAL A 45 -32.68 -19.28 -27.59
C VAL A 45 -32.01 -17.91 -27.49
N GLN A 46 -32.47 -16.93 -28.27
CA GLN A 46 -31.97 -15.55 -28.23
C GLN A 46 -32.19 -14.91 -26.86
N ARG A 47 -33.41 -15.04 -26.30
CA ARG A 47 -33.73 -14.54 -24.96
C ARG A 47 -32.86 -15.20 -23.89
N LEU A 48 -32.65 -16.51 -23.99
CA LEU A 48 -31.78 -17.23 -23.06
C LEU A 48 -30.34 -16.71 -23.11
N TYR A 49 -29.78 -16.49 -24.30
CA TYR A 49 -28.45 -15.90 -24.46
C TYR A 49 -28.36 -14.47 -23.92
N MET A 50 -29.38 -13.63 -24.13
CA MET A 50 -29.44 -12.30 -23.51
C MET A 50 -29.40 -12.39 -21.98
N ARG A 51 -30.15 -13.31 -21.37
CA ARG A 51 -30.13 -13.53 -19.91
C ARG A 51 -28.78 -14.04 -19.41
N ILE A 52 -28.11 -14.90 -20.17
CA ILE A 52 -26.74 -15.34 -19.85
C ILE A 52 -25.76 -14.16 -19.86
N LEU A 53 -25.83 -13.30 -20.88
CA LEU A 53 -24.98 -12.10 -20.95
C LEU A 53 -25.29 -11.12 -19.81
N GLN A 54 -26.56 -10.96 -19.43
CA GLN A 54 -26.97 -10.16 -18.29
C GLN A 54 -26.40 -10.69 -16.98
N LEU A 55 -26.44 -12.00 -16.76
CA LEU A 55 -25.88 -12.65 -15.56
C LEU A 55 -24.37 -12.44 -15.45
N LEU A 56 -23.66 -12.54 -16.58
CA LEU A 56 -22.19 -12.53 -16.61
C LEU A 56 -21.60 -11.13 -16.59
N TYR A 57 -22.15 -10.22 -17.39
CA TYR A 57 -21.57 -8.90 -17.63
C TYR A 57 -22.42 -7.76 -17.07
N ARG A 58 -23.53 -8.06 -16.37
CA ARG A 58 -24.56 -7.07 -15.99
C ARG A 58 -25.08 -6.27 -17.18
N PHE A 59 -24.95 -6.84 -18.38
CA PHE A 59 -25.39 -6.21 -19.62
C PHE A 59 -26.89 -6.39 -19.75
N LYS A 60 -27.65 -5.32 -19.49
CA LYS A 60 -29.10 -5.43 -19.44
C LYS A 60 -29.69 -5.65 -20.84
N PRO A 61 -30.87 -6.29 -20.98
CA PRO A 61 -31.51 -6.53 -22.26
C PRO A 61 -31.67 -5.24 -23.11
N GLU A 62 -31.95 -4.12 -22.47
CA GLU A 62 -32.16 -2.83 -23.14
C GLU A 62 -30.89 -2.34 -23.84
N CYS A 63 -29.72 -2.71 -23.31
CA CYS A 63 -28.43 -2.33 -23.90
C CYS A 63 -28.16 -3.04 -25.24
N HIS A 64 -28.87 -4.13 -25.56
CA HIS A 64 -28.74 -4.77 -26.87
C HIS A 64 -29.36 -3.95 -28.00
N TYR A 65 -30.33 -3.09 -27.69
CA TYR A 65 -31.04 -2.24 -28.64
C TYR A 65 -30.39 -0.87 -28.83
N MET A 66 -29.25 -0.61 -28.16
CA MET A 66 -28.51 0.64 -28.30
C MET A 66 -27.68 0.62 -29.59
N VAL A 67 -28.03 1.51 -30.51
CA VAL A 67 -27.30 1.74 -31.76
C VAL A 67 -26.09 2.63 -31.49
N PRO A 68 -24.87 2.30 -31.97
CA PRO A 68 -23.72 3.18 -31.84
C PRO A 68 -23.97 4.53 -32.53
N PHE A 69 -23.66 5.64 -31.84
CA PHE A 69 -23.85 7.01 -32.33
C PHE A 69 -23.02 7.36 -33.60
N SER A 70 -22.18 6.44 -34.07
CA SER A 70 -21.21 6.68 -35.15
C SER A 70 -21.77 6.54 -36.57
N GLU A 71 -23.03 6.14 -36.74
CA GLU A 71 -23.63 5.91 -38.05
C GLU A 71 -24.83 6.86 -38.26
N ASN A 72 -24.77 7.70 -39.29
CA ASN A 72 -25.90 8.49 -39.79
C ASN A 72 -26.92 7.52 -40.44
N ILE A 73 -27.58 6.71 -39.62
CA ILE A 73 -28.53 5.68 -40.05
C ILE A 73 -29.84 6.38 -40.42
N GLN A 74 -30.23 6.26 -41.68
CA GLN A 74 -31.56 6.65 -42.14
C GLN A 74 -32.58 5.65 -41.57
N HIS A 75 -33.65 6.15 -40.94
CA HIS A 75 -34.70 5.35 -40.29
C HIS A 75 -34.22 4.39 -39.17
N PRO A 76 -33.74 4.92 -38.02
CA PRO A 76 -33.22 4.12 -36.91
C PRO A 76 -34.16 3.01 -36.40
N GLN A 77 -35.48 3.21 -36.52
CA GLN A 77 -36.49 2.24 -36.04
C GLN A 77 -36.39 0.89 -36.78
N LEU A 78 -35.97 0.90 -38.05
CA LEU A 78 -35.82 -0.33 -38.85
C LEU A 78 -34.58 -1.16 -38.45
N HIS A 79 -33.66 -0.54 -37.70
CA HIS A 79 -32.40 -1.16 -37.30
C HIS A 79 -32.44 -1.71 -35.87
N GLU A 80 -33.52 -1.51 -35.11
CA GLU A 80 -33.62 -1.97 -33.72
C GLU A 80 -33.45 -3.49 -33.58
N TRP A 81 -34.16 -4.27 -34.40
CA TRP A 81 -34.10 -5.74 -34.36
C TRP A 81 -32.74 -6.30 -34.85
N PRO A 82 -32.21 -5.90 -36.03
CA PRO A 82 -30.87 -6.33 -36.44
C PRO A 82 -29.77 -5.95 -35.45
N THR A 83 -29.86 -4.76 -34.83
CA THR A 83 -28.89 -4.29 -33.83
C THR A 83 -28.89 -5.21 -32.61
N ALA A 84 -30.08 -5.57 -32.10
CA ALA A 84 -30.20 -6.48 -30.97
C ALA A 84 -29.59 -7.86 -31.26
N VAL A 85 -29.93 -8.45 -32.42
CA VAL A 85 -29.39 -9.76 -32.84
C VAL A 85 -27.88 -9.71 -33.00
N MET A 86 -27.34 -8.67 -33.66
CA MET A 86 -25.89 -8.50 -33.85
C MET A 86 -25.16 -8.26 -32.54
N SER A 87 -25.76 -7.49 -31.62
CA SER A 87 -25.22 -7.25 -30.28
C SER A 87 -25.11 -8.54 -29.48
N VAL A 88 -26.15 -9.38 -29.50
CA VAL A 88 -26.12 -10.71 -28.87
C VAL A 88 -25.07 -11.60 -29.55
N TYR A 89 -25.04 -11.66 -30.88
CA TYR A 89 -24.06 -12.47 -31.63
C TYR A 89 -22.62 -12.13 -31.28
N LEU A 90 -22.24 -10.85 -31.36
CA LEU A 90 -20.86 -10.42 -31.11
C LEU A 90 -20.42 -10.74 -29.68
N ARG A 91 -21.29 -10.48 -28.70
CA ARG A 91 -21.00 -10.73 -27.29
C ARG A 91 -20.97 -12.21 -26.95
N MET A 92 -21.92 -13.00 -27.46
CA MET A 92 -21.91 -14.46 -27.30
C MET A 92 -20.69 -15.08 -27.95
N ARG A 93 -20.29 -14.63 -29.14
CA ARG A 93 -19.07 -15.12 -29.81
C ARG A 93 -17.81 -14.86 -28.99
N GLN A 94 -17.72 -13.72 -28.29
CA GLN A 94 -16.62 -13.43 -27.38
C GLN A 94 -16.68 -14.33 -26.13
N PHE A 95 -17.85 -14.44 -25.52
CA PHE A 95 -18.07 -15.22 -24.31
C PHE A 95 -17.85 -16.72 -24.52
N LEU A 96 -18.38 -17.30 -25.60
CA LEU A 96 -18.37 -18.74 -25.86
C LEU A 96 -16.98 -19.32 -26.03
N ARG A 97 -15.98 -18.50 -26.40
CA ARG A 97 -14.57 -18.90 -26.38
C ARG A 97 -14.10 -19.30 -24.98
N MET A 98 -14.65 -18.67 -23.93
CA MET A 98 -14.40 -19.04 -22.53
C MET A 98 -15.09 -20.35 -22.14
N CYS A 99 -16.14 -20.72 -22.87
CA CYS A 99 -16.84 -21.99 -22.75
C CYS A 99 -16.26 -23.08 -23.67
N TYR A 100 -15.11 -22.83 -24.32
CA TYR A 100 -14.48 -23.71 -25.31
C TYR A 100 -15.34 -24.00 -26.56
N VAL A 101 -16.23 -23.07 -26.93
CA VAL A 101 -17.00 -23.11 -28.18
C VAL A 101 -16.53 -21.97 -29.08
N TYR A 102 -15.70 -22.29 -30.09
CA TYR A 102 -14.99 -21.30 -30.91
C TYR A 102 -15.69 -20.95 -32.23
N ASP A 103 -16.56 -21.83 -32.71
CA ASP A 103 -17.18 -21.79 -34.03
C ASP A 103 -18.61 -21.23 -34.02
N PHE A 104 -18.97 -20.44 -33.00
CA PHE A 104 -20.31 -19.84 -32.88
C PHE A 104 -20.64 -18.93 -34.07
N SER A 105 -21.81 -19.14 -34.67
CA SER A 105 -22.25 -18.51 -35.91
C SER A 105 -23.59 -17.81 -35.75
N LEU A 106 -23.95 -16.92 -36.68
CA LEU A 106 -25.24 -16.23 -36.66
C LEU A 106 -26.43 -17.20 -36.82
N ASN A 107 -26.22 -18.33 -37.50
CA ASN A 107 -27.23 -19.39 -37.62
C ASN A 107 -27.59 -20.01 -36.27
N ASP A 108 -26.70 -19.97 -35.28
CA ASP A 108 -26.98 -20.47 -33.93
C ASP A 108 -27.97 -19.59 -33.15
N LEU A 109 -28.26 -18.39 -33.66
CA LEU A 109 -29.26 -17.45 -33.16
C LEU A 109 -30.52 -17.42 -34.02
N LEU A 110 -30.36 -17.38 -35.35
CA LEU A 110 -31.46 -17.21 -36.29
C LEU A 110 -32.14 -18.52 -36.67
N ALA A 111 -31.37 -19.60 -36.80
CA ALA A 111 -31.84 -20.92 -37.22
C ALA A 111 -31.19 -22.05 -36.38
N PRO A 112 -31.42 -22.06 -35.05
CA PRO A 112 -30.76 -22.97 -34.13
C PRO A 112 -31.08 -24.44 -34.43
N LYS A 113 -30.06 -25.30 -34.38
CA LYS A 113 -30.20 -26.76 -34.56
C LYS A 113 -30.07 -27.48 -33.21
N VAL A 114 -30.96 -28.42 -32.91
CA VAL A 114 -31.04 -29.11 -31.59
C VAL A 114 -29.67 -29.57 -31.07
N LYS A 115 -28.96 -30.42 -31.82
CA LYS A 115 -27.66 -30.98 -31.38
C LYS A 115 -26.65 -29.87 -31.04
N ARG A 116 -26.66 -28.80 -31.84
CA ARG A 116 -25.72 -27.69 -31.71
C ARG A 116 -26.09 -26.78 -30.54
N THR A 117 -27.36 -26.40 -30.41
CA THR A 117 -27.86 -25.63 -29.26
C THR A 117 -27.60 -26.35 -27.95
N VAL A 118 -27.83 -27.66 -27.88
CA VAL A 118 -27.54 -28.48 -26.69
C VAL A 118 -26.05 -28.46 -26.35
N THR A 119 -25.17 -28.56 -27.35
CA THR A 119 -23.72 -28.51 -27.15
C THR A 119 -23.29 -27.15 -26.60
N ILE A 120 -23.77 -26.07 -27.21
CA ILE A 120 -23.47 -24.69 -26.78
C ILE A 120 -23.93 -24.48 -25.34
N LEU A 121 -25.19 -24.82 -25.02
CA LEU A 121 -25.75 -24.65 -23.68
C LEU A 121 -25.04 -25.52 -22.64
N SER A 122 -24.55 -26.70 -23.02
CA SER A 122 -23.73 -27.55 -22.15
C SER A 122 -22.38 -26.91 -21.80
N GLY A 123 -21.72 -26.28 -22.78
CA GLY A 123 -20.48 -25.53 -22.56
C GLY A 123 -20.70 -24.34 -21.62
N ILE A 124 -21.80 -23.60 -21.81
CA ILE A 124 -22.18 -22.48 -20.95
C ILE A 124 -22.48 -22.97 -19.53
N MET A 125 -23.27 -24.05 -19.38
CA MET A 125 -23.59 -24.64 -18.08
C MET A 125 -22.31 -25.05 -17.32
N ASN A 126 -21.37 -25.69 -18.00
CA ASN A 126 -20.08 -26.06 -17.42
C ASN A 126 -19.28 -24.84 -16.94
N TYR A 127 -19.20 -23.79 -17.75
CA TYR A 127 -18.55 -22.53 -17.37
C TYR A 127 -19.22 -21.89 -16.15
N LEU A 128 -20.56 -21.86 -16.11
CA LEU A 128 -21.31 -21.25 -15.00
C LEU A 128 -21.11 -22.01 -13.69
N HIS A 129 -21.06 -23.35 -13.72
CA HIS A 129 -20.68 -24.15 -12.56
C HIS A 129 -19.27 -23.82 -12.06
N PHE A 130 -18.29 -23.76 -12.97
CA PHE A 130 -16.92 -23.37 -12.62
C PHE A 130 -16.88 -21.96 -12.00
N ARG A 131 -17.58 -20.99 -12.62
CA ARG A 131 -17.66 -19.61 -12.13
C ARG A 131 -18.27 -19.56 -10.73
N LYS A 132 -19.36 -20.29 -10.46
CA LYS A 132 -20.01 -20.35 -9.14
C LYS A 132 -19.03 -20.84 -8.08
N GLN A 133 -18.33 -21.95 -8.35
CA GLN A 133 -17.31 -22.48 -7.43
C GLN A 133 -16.18 -21.49 -7.18
N ARG A 134 -15.70 -20.76 -8.21
CA ARG A 134 -14.66 -19.74 -8.06
C ARG A 134 -15.15 -18.50 -7.31
N LEU A 135 -16.41 -18.11 -7.51
CA LEU A 135 -17.02 -16.97 -6.84
C LEU A 135 -17.08 -17.21 -5.33
N ASP A 136 -17.52 -18.40 -4.90
CA ASP A 136 -17.59 -18.76 -3.48
C ASP A 136 -16.22 -18.65 -2.78
N MET A 137 -15.15 -19.13 -3.45
CA MET A 137 -13.78 -18.96 -2.95
C MET A 137 -13.35 -17.49 -2.87
N THR A 138 -13.77 -16.66 -3.82
CA THR A 138 -13.39 -15.25 -3.91
C THR A 138 -14.15 -14.40 -2.90
N MET A 139 -15.41 -14.74 -2.59
CA MET A 139 -16.21 -14.03 -1.58
C MET A 139 -15.51 -14.01 -0.22
N GLY A 140 -14.94 -15.12 0.24
CA GLY A 140 -14.20 -15.15 1.50
C GLY A 140 -12.92 -14.30 1.52
N HIS A 141 -12.34 -13.98 0.35
CA HIS A 141 -11.27 -12.97 0.26
C HIS A 141 -11.83 -11.54 0.28
N GLN A 142 -12.97 -11.32 -0.35
CA GLN A 142 -13.62 -10.02 -0.40
C GLN A 142 -14.16 -9.58 0.97
N GLU A 143 -14.69 -10.51 1.77
CA GLU A 143 -15.14 -10.25 3.15
C GLU A 143 -13.96 -9.83 4.05
N ARG A 144 -12.86 -10.60 4.03
CA ARG A 144 -11.64 -10.25 4.78
C ARG A 144 -11.07 -8.89 4.38
N PHE A 145 -11.02 -8.60 3.08
CA PHE A 145 -10.59 -7.29 2.59
C PHE A 145 -11.49 -6.16 3.10
N ARG A 146 -12.81 -6.40 3.19
CA ARG A 146 -13.76 -5.42 3.74
C ARG A 146 -13.52 -5.18 5.22
N GLU A 147 -13.33 -6.24 6.01
CA GLU A 147 -13.02 -6.13 7.44
C GLU A 147 -11.72 -5.35 7.68
N ASP A 148 -10.68 -5.60 6.89
CA ASP A 148 -9.41 -4.88 6.99
C ASP A 148 -9.57 -3.40 6.59
N MET A 149 -10.44 -3.10 5.63
CA MET A 149 -10.75 -1.72 5.26
C MET A 149 -11.51 -0.98 6.34
N ASP A 150 -12.47 -1.63 7.00
CA ASP A 150 -13.21 -1.06 8.12
C ASP A 150 -12.27 -0.78 9.31
N LYS A 151 -11.33 -1.70 9.62
CA LYS A 151 -10.28 -1.49 10.63
C LYS A 151 -9.39 -0.30 10.27
N LEU A 152 -8.92 -0.20 9.02
CA LEU A 152 -8.08 0.92 8.60
C LEU A 152 -8.84 2.25 8.74
N GLN A 153 -10.12 2.29 8.39
CA GLN A 153 -10.93 3.48 8.56
C GLN A 153 -11.10 3.85 10.04
N ALA A 154 -11.30 2.88 10.92
CA ALA A 154 -11.38 3.09 12.36
C ALA A 154 -10.06 3.65 12.92
N TYR A 155 -8.92 3.04 12.57
CA TYR A 155 -7.60 3.55 12.97
C TYR A 155 -7.35 4.97 12.45
N SER A 156 -7.65 5.24 11.18
CA SER A 156 -7.48 6.58 10.61
C SER A 156 -8.31 7.65 11.34
N ARG A 157 -9.55 7.32 11.73
CA ARG A 157 -10.37 8.20 12.58
C ARG A 157 -9.73 8.40 13.95
N GLY A 158 -9.32 7.32 14.61
CA GLY A 158 -8.63 7.39 15.91
C GLY A 158 -7.36 8.24 15.87
N THR A 159 -6.53 8.08 14.83
CA THR A 159 -5.33 8.90 14.63
C THR A 159 -5.67 10.38 14.45
N LYS A 160 -6.70 10.71 13.66
CA LYS A 160 -7.14 12.11 13.49
C LYS A 160 -7.64 12.73 14.78
N ASP A 161 -8.39 11.97 15.59
CA ASP A 161 -8.92 12.47 16.85
C ASP A 161 -7.81 12.64 17.89
N ALA A 162 -6.84 11.71 17.94
CA ALA A 162 -5.64 11.83 18.75
C ALA A 162 -4.81 13.05 18.34
N GLN A 163 -4.61 13.28 17.04
CA GLN A 163 -3.91 14.46 16.54
C GLN A 163 -4.60 15.75 16.97
N LYS A 164 -5.92 15.86 16.82
CA LYS A 164 -6.68 17.03 17.31
C LYS A 164 -6.54 17.23 18.81
N LYS A 165 -6.46 16.16 19.60
CA LYS A 165 -6.25 16.25 21.04
C LYS A 165 -4.83 16.71 21.36
N MET A 166 -3.82 16.22 20.63
CA MET A 166 -2.45 16.70 20.74
C MET A 166 -2.39 18.19 20.41
N ASP A 167 -2.95 18.63 19.29
CA ASP A 167 -2.95 20.04 18.87
C ASP A 167 -3.60 20.94 19.93
N LYS A 168 -4.72 20.50 20.53
CA LYS A 168 -5.37 21.24 21.63
C LYS A 168 -4.48 21.35 22.89
N LEU A 169 -3.67 20.33 23.19
CA LEU A 169 -2.80 20.31 24.35
C LEU A 169 -1.48 21.05 24.11
N THR A 170 -0.97 21.06 22.88
CA THR A 170 0.25 21.81 22.50
C THR A 170 -0.01 23.27 22.19
N THR A 171 -1.25 23.66 21.92
CA THR A 171 -1.62 25.07 21.83
C THR A 171 -1.72 25.65 23.24
N ILE A 172 -0.62 26.24 23.72
CA ILE A 172 -0.63 27.00 24.98
C ILE A 172 -1.58 28.19 24.78
N PRO A 173 -2.66 28.32 25.59
CA PRO A 173 -3.56 29.45 25.50
C PRO A 173 -2.78 30.77 25.60
N PRO A 174 -3.13 31.79 24.79
CA PRO A 174 -2.44 33.08 24.83
C PRO A 174 -2.49 33.72 26.22
N GLU A 175 -3.51 33.41 27.01
CA GLU A 175 -3.66 33.81 28.42
C GLU A 175 -2.55 33.21 29.31
N GLN A 176 -2.28 31.90 29.19
CA GLN A 176 -1.21 31.24 29.95
C GLN A 176 0.18 31.71 29.50
N GLN A 177 0.34 32.03 28.22
CA GLN A 177 1.60 32.57 27.71
C GLN A 177 1.80 34.04 28.10
N ALA A 178 0.73 34.81 28.30
CA ALA A 178 0.81 36.16 28.87
C ALA A 178 1.14 36.10 30.36
N GLU A 179 0.49 35.22 31.12
CA GLU A 179 0.76 35.00 32.55
C GLU A 179 2.20 34.54 32.80
N ALA A 180 2.73 33.61 31.98
CA ALA A 180 4.13 33.20 32.07
C ALA A 180 5.11 34.36 31.84
N ARG A 181 4.81 35.26 30.90
CA ARG A 181 5.65 36.45 30.64
C ARG A 181 5.59 37.46 31.78
N GLU A 182 4.40 37.67 32.36
CA GLU A 182 4.27 38.54 33.54
C GLU A 182 5.04 37.96 34.73
N LEU A 183 4.98 36.64 34.93
CA LEU A 183 5.73 35.96 35.99
C LEU A 183 7.25 36.08 35.79
N ASP A 184 7.73 35.89 34.56
CA ASP A 184 9.15 36.05 34.22
C ASP A 184 9.62 37.49 34.45
N SER A 185 8.80 38.49 34.07
CA SER A 185 9.09 39.90 34.35
C SER A 185 9.17 40.16 35.86
N ALA A 186 8.19 39.68 36.62
CA ALA A 186 8.15 39.84 38.07
C ALA A 186 9.34 39.15 38.76
N LEU A 187 9.76 37.97 38.27
CA LEU A 187 10.95 37.28 38.77
C LEU A 187 12.23 38.07 38.49
N SER A 188 12.36 38.64 37.29
CA SER A 188 13.50 39.49 36.93
C SER A 188 13.56 40.75 37.78
N ASP A 189 12.42 41.39 38.03
CA ASP A 189 12.30 42.56 38.90
C ASP A 189 12.61 42.20 40.37
N LEU A 190 12.14 41.04 40.85
CA LEU A 190 12.45 40.57 42.19
C LEU A 190 13.95 40.27 42.35
N GLN A 191 14.57 39.65 41.35
CA GLN A 191 16.00 39.33 41.35
C GLN A 191 16.86 40.59 41.36
N THR A 192 16.51 41.60 40.54
CA THR A 192 17.22 42.89 40.53
C THR A 192 17.06 43.64 41.86
N ASN A 193 15.85 43.67 42.43
CA ASN A 193 15.61 44.24 43.75
C ASN A 193 16.39 43.52 44.86
N THR A 194 16.43 42.18 44.83
CA THR A 194 17.18 41.38 45.81
C THR A 194 18.68 41.68 45.72
N MET A 195 19.21 41.79 44.50
CA MET A 195 20.62 42.16 44.28
C MET A 195 20.94 43.55 44.83
N HIS A 196 20.05 44.53 44.59
CA HIS A 196 20.18 45.89 45.14
C HIS A 196 20.16 45.89 46.67
N GLN A 197 19.20 45.21 47.28
CA GLN A 197 19.12 45.08 48.74
C GLN A 197 20.37 44.43 49.33
N TYR A 198 20.95 43.43 48.66
CA TYR A 198 22.19 42.79 49.11
C TYR A 198 23.38 43.77 49.10
N GLN A 199 23.47 44.62 48.07
CA GLN A 199 24.49 45.69 48.01
C GLN A 199 24.31 46.71 49.14
N GLU A 200 23.06 47.10 49.40
CA GLU A 200 22.73 48.06 50.45
C GLU A 200 23.04 47.51 51.85
N VAL A 201 22.75 46.23 52.10
CA VAL A 201 23.12 45.53 53.35
C VAL A 201 24.64 45.48 53.51
N ASN A 202 25.40 45.22 52.44
CA ASN A 202 26.87 45.21 52.51
C ASN A 202 27.42 46.60 52.86
N ALA A 203 26.89 47.67 52.24
CA ALA A 203 27.28 49.04 52.56
C ALA A 203 26.96 49.42 54.03
N ILE A 204 25.79 49.00 54.54
CA ILE A 204 25.45 49.18 55.96
C ILE A 204 26.43 48.42 56.87
N ASN A 205 26.81 47.18 56.52
CA ASN A 205 27.77 46.41 57.28
C ASN A 205 29.16 47.05 57.30
N GLU A 206 29.61 47.66 56.21
CA GLU A 206 30.84 48.45 56.14
C GLU A 206 30.77 49.65 57.08
N ASN A 207 29.67 50.43 57.04
CA ASN A 207 29.45 51.55 57.95
C ASN A 207 29.42 51.11 59.43
N ILE A 208 28.80 49.96 59.74
CA ILE A 208 28.80 49.40 61.09
C ILE A 208 30.22 49.03 61.54
N ALA A 209 31.05 48.48 60.65
CA ALA A 209 32.45 48.18 60.95
C ALA A 209 33.23 49.48 61.25
N GLU A 210 33.03 50.54 60.47
CA GLU A 210 33.62 51.86 60.74
C GLU A 210 33.18 52.40 62.10
N TRP A 211 31.89 52.43 62.40
CA TRP A 211 31.40 52.89 63.70
C TRP A 211 31.93 52.07 64.88
N LYS A 212 32.12 50.75 64.71
CA LYS A 212 32.77 49.92 65.74
C LYS A 212 34.22 50.35 65.99
N THR A 213 34.96 50.71 64.95
CA THR A 213 36.33 51.23 65.10
C THR A 213 36.35 52.58 65.82
N GLU A 214 35.49 53.52 65.44
CA GLU A 214 35.36 54.81 66.13
C GLU A 214 34.95 54.65 67.59
N MET A 215 34.03 53.73 67.88
CA MET A 215 33.57 53.44 69.23
C MET A 215 34.71 52.86 70.09
N ALA A 216 35.55 51.99 69.52
CA ALA A 216 36.74 51.47 70.20
C ALA A 216 37.75 52.59 70.52
N GLU A 217 38.00 53.51 69.58
CA GLU A 217 38.86 54.68 69.81
C GLU A 217 38.32 55.62 70.90
N LYS A 218 37.01 55.90 70.87
CA LYS A 218 36.35 56.73 71.88
C LYS A 218 36.36 56.06 73.26
N SER A 219 36.16 54.75 73.31
CA SER A 219 36.27 53.95 74.54
C SER A 219 37.68 54.01 75.13
N GLN A 220 38.72 53.89 74.31
CA GLN A 220 40.11 54.03 74.73
C GLN A 220 40.40 55.42 75.34
N LYS A 221 39.88 56.48 74.71
CA LYS A 221 39.97 57.87 75.24
C LYS A 221 39.23 58.01 76.58
N LEU A 222 38.07 57.37 76.73
CA LEU A 222 37.30 57.38 77.98
C LEU A 222 38.04 56.65 79.11
N THR A 223 38.70 55.52 78.83
CA THR A 223 39.53 54.84 79.84
C THR A 223 40.72 55.69 80.28
N GLN A 224 41.33 56.47 79.38
CA GLN A 224 42.39 57.42 79.72
C GLN A 224 41.87 58.51 80.68
N LEU A 225 40.72 59.13 80.36
CA LEU A 225 40.07 60.13 81.22
C LEU A 225 39.67 59.58 82.61
N LYS A 226 39.27 58.31 82.70
CA LYS A 226 38.96 57.69 84.00
C LYS A 226 40.19 57.56 84.91
N VAL A 227 41.37 57.33 84.33
CA VAL A 227 42.65 57.33 85.08
C VAL A 227 42.95 58.73 85.61
N ASP A 228 42.69 59.78 84.84
CA ASP A 228 42.88 61.18 85.25
C ASP A 228 41.88 61.64 86.34
N VAL A 229 40.67 61.09 86.35
CA VAL A 229 39.69 61.35 87.42
C VAL A 229 40.05 60.62 88.72
N ALA A 230 40.67 59.44 88.64
CA ALA A 230 41.12 58.70 89.81
C ALA A 230 42.26 59.43 90.55
N THR A 231 43.20 60.03 89.82
CA THR A 231 44.29 60.85 90.39
C THR A 231 43.79 62.15 91.04
N LEU A 232 42.69 62.72 90.54
CA LEU A 232 42.03 63.88 91.16
C LEU A 232 41.23 63.52 92.43
N LYS A 233 40.62 62.33 92.48
CA LYS A 233 39.91 61.84 93.70
C LYS A 233 40.87 61.49 94.84
N GLU A 234 42.10 61.05 94.54
CA GLU A 234 43.14 60.80 95.54
C GLU A 234 43.62 62.09 96.25
N ASN A 235 43.56 63.23 95.56
CA ASN A 235 43.88 64.55 96.13
C ASN A 235 42.74 65.15 96.99
N ILE A 236 41.49 64.73 96.78
CA ILE A 236 40.32 65.18 97.57
C ILE A 236 40.20 64.40 98.89
N GLY A 237 40.73 63.17 98.96
CA GLY A 237 40.71 62.34 100.18
C GLY A 237 41.55 62.88 101.34
N LYS A 238 42.52 63.78 101.09
CA LYS A 238 43.43 64.33 102.11
C LYS A 238 42.88 65.52 102.92
N LEU A 239 41.68 66.04 102.59
CA LEU A 239 41.10 67.23 103.22
C LEU A 239 39.67 67.00 103.73
N LYS A 240 39.42 65.89 104.43
CA LYS A 240 38.12 65.68 105.09
C LYS A 240 38.16 64.79 106.32
N SER A 241 39.13 65.04 107.20
CA SER A 241 39.24 64.40 108.51
C SER A 241 39.51 65.43 109.61
N GLN A 242 38.50 66.19 110.03
CA GLN A 242 38.46 66.83 111.35
C GLN A 242 37.09 67.42 111.67
N ILE A 243 36.68 67.20 112.93
CA ILE A 243 35.61 67.82 113.73
C ILE A 243 34.33 66.98 113.89
N VAL A 244 33.97 66.82 115.17
CA VAL A 244 33.12 65.84 115.84
C VAL A 244 32.13 66.58 116.76
N GLU A 245 30.94 65.96 116.92
CA GLU A 245 29.90 66.02 117.98
C GLU A 245 29.21 67.36 118.34
N SER A 246 27.88 67.50 118.12
CA SER A 246 26.71 66.95 118.87
C SER A 246 26.42 67.79 120.14
N PRO A 247 25.17 68.21 120.51
CA PRO A 247 23.97 67.36 120.71
C PRO A 247 22.61 68.00 120.27
N GLU A 248 21.60 67.23 119.81
CA GLU A 248 20.66 66.40 120.58
C GLU A 248 19.93 67.24 121.65
N GLU A 249 18.77 67.85 121.37
CA GLU A 249 17.46 67.29 121.77
C GLU A 249 16.26 68.01 121.06
N MET A 250 16.31 68.15 119.74
CA MET A 250 15.11 68.52 118.92
C MET A 250 14.98 67.63 117.67
N LYS A 251 15.43 66.38 117.79
CA LYS A 251 15.55 65.36 116.73
C LYS A 251 14.38 64.38 116.69
N ILE A 252 13.70 64.18 117.82
CA ILE A 252 12.79 63.04 118.02
C ILE A 252 11.40 63.27 117.39
N GLN A 253 10.98 64.51 117.12
CA GLN A 253 9.69 64.80 116.45
C GLN A 253 9.80 64.97 114.92
N MET A 254 10.98 65.31 114.40
CA MET A 254 11.25 65.37 112.96
C MET A 254 11.57 63.98 112.37
N GLU A 255 12.18 63.08 113.16
CA GLU A 255 12.47 61.69 112.76
C GLU A 255 11.20 60.87 112.51
N LYS A 256 10.13 60.99 113.29
CA LYS A 256 8.89 60.22 113.04
C LYS A 256 8.17 60.60 111.74
N MET A 257 8.22 61.87 111.33
CA MET A 257 7.62 62.31 110.06
C MET A 257 8.56 62.05 108.87
N LYS A 258 9.88 62.13 109.07
CA LYS A 258 10.87 61.67 108.08
C LYS A 258 10.80 60.16 107.85
N GLU A 259 10.64 59.35 108.89
CA GLU A 259 10.55 57.89 108.79
C GLU A 259 9.30 57.48 108.01
N ASN A 260 8.15 58.12 108.23
CA ASN A 260 6.93 57.85 107.46
C ASN A 260 7.04 58.29 105.99
N VAL A 261 7.61 59.48 105.71
CA VAL A 261 7.85 59.93 104.33
C VAL A 261 8.90 59.06 103.63
N LYS A 262 9.92 58.58 104.36
CA LYS A 262 10.96 57.69 103.87
C LYS A 262 10.40 56.30 103.57
N ASN A 263 9.53 55.77 104.43
CA ASN A 263 8.84 54.49 104.21
C ASN A 263 7.88 54.56 103.03
N ILE A 264 7.16 55.68 102.84
CA ILE A 264 6.31 55.89 101.66
C ILE A 264 7.15 56.04 100.40
N LYS A 265 8.27 56.78 100.43
CA LYS A 265 9.19 56.88 99.29
C LYS A 265 9.80 55.54 98.92
N LEU A 266 10.27 54.77 99.92
CA LEU A 266 10.77 53.41 99.71
C LEU A 266 9.70 52.49 99.14
N ALA A 267 8.45 52.59 99.62
CA ALA A 267 7.34 51.80 99.09
C ALA A 267 7.01 52.18 97.63
N ILE A 268 7.08 53.47 97.28
CA ILE A 268 6.90 53.95 95.90
C ILE A 268 8.06 53.49 95.02
N GLU A 269 9.32 53.64 95.45
CA GLU A 269 10.50 53.13 94.72
C GLU A 269 10.42 51.62 94.52
N THR A 270 10.02 50.86 95.55
CA THR A 270 9.84 49.40 95.44
C THR A 270 8.68 49.06 94.50
N ALA A 271 7.61 49.85 94.47
CA ALA A 271 6.49 49.67 93.57
C ALA A 271 6.87 50.01 92.12
N ASP A 272 7.66 51.07 91.88
CA ASP A 272 8.20 51.44 90.57
C ASP A 272 9.18 50.38 90.06
N GLU A 273 10.09 49.88 90.89
CA GLU A 273 10.99 48.77 90.55
C GLU A 273 10.20 47.52 90.14
N ARG A 274 9.12 47.20 90.88
CA ARG A 274 8.21 46.10 90.53
C ARG A 274 7.45 46.37 89.24
N LEU A 275 7.01 47.61 88.99
CA LEU A 275 6.30 47.99 87.78
C LEU A 275 7.21 47.87 86.56
N VAL A 276 8.46 48.36 86.64
CA VAL A 276 9.48 48.20 85.59
C VAL A 276 9.80 46.72 85.36
N GLY A 277 9.95 45.93 86.43
CA GLY A 277 10.17 44.49 86.33
C GLY A 277 9.00 43.76 85.65
N LEU A 278 7.76 44.09 86.00
CA LEU A 278 6.57 43.56 85.34
C LEU A 278 6.49 44.00 83.87
N GLN A 279 6.85 45.24 83.56
CA GLN A 279 6.83 45.77 82.19
C GLN A 279 7.88 45.09 81.31
N SER A 280 9.07 44.80 81.85
CA SER A 280 10.10 44.00 81.19
C SER A 280 9.64 42.55 80.97
N ASN A 281 8.98 41.94 81.96
CA ASN A 281 8.38 40.60 81.80
C ASN A 281 7.29 40.58 80.73
N VAL A 282 6.43 41.58 80.67
CA VAL A 282 5.40 41.71 79.61
C VAL A 282 6.06 41.83 78.24
N GLN A 283 7.09 42.65 78.09
CA GLN A 283 7.85 42.73 76.84
C GLN A 283 8.49 41.37 76.45
N GLY A 284 9.07 40.65 77.42
CA GLY A 284 9.63 39.32 77.19
C GLY A 284 8.58 38.30 76.71
N VAL A 285 7.36 38.34 77.29
CA VAL A 285 6.23 37.51 76.85
C VAL A 285 5.80 37.89 75.43
N THR A 286 5.67 39.19 75.10
CA THR A 286 5.29 39.61 73.74
C THR A 286 6.33 39.22 72.68
N HIS A 287 7.62 39.26 73.02
CA HIS A 287 8.68 38.79 72.13
C HIS A 287 8.60 37.27 71.91
N SER A 288 8.41 36.52 73.00
CA SER A 288 8.23 35.06 72.93
C SER A 288 6.98 34.66 72.13
N GLU A 289 5.89 35.44 72.22
CA GLU A 289 4.69 35.24 71.41
C GLU A 289 4.97 35.44 69.92
N ALA A 290 5.72 36.49 69.55
CA ALA A 290 6.12 36.73 68.16
C ALA A 290 7.00 35.59 67.60
N ASP A 291 7.93 35.07 68.40
CA ASP A 291 8.77 33.93 68.02
C ASP A 291 7.93 32.66 67.80
N ILE A 292 6.94 32.40 68.66
CA ILE A 292 6.01 31.27 68.50
C ILE A 292 5.19 31.42 67.21
N GLN A 293 4.69 32.62 66.91
CA GLN A 293 3.96 32.87 65.65
C GLN A 293 4.83 32.64 64.42
N LEU A 294 6.11 33.03 64.47
CA LEU A 294 7.08 32.76 63.40
C LEU A 294 7.31 31.26 63.22
N ILE A 295 7.47 30.50 64.31
CA ILE A 295 7.63 29.04 64.27
C ILE A 295 6.39 28.37 63.69
N PHE A 296 5.18 28.82 64.05
CA PHE A 296 3.94 28.30 63.46
C PHE A 296 3.88 28.50 61.94
N LYS A 297 4.29 29.68 61.47
CA LYS A 297 4.34 29.97 60.03
C LYS A 297 5.34 29.06 59.30
N LEU A 298 6.53 28.88 59.86
CA LEU A 298 7.54 27.94 59.32
C LEU A 298 7.03 26.49 59.27
N LEU A 299 6.31 26.03 60.30
CA LEU A 299 5.71 24.70 60.32
C LEU A 299 4.63 24.54 59.25
N GLN A 300 3.81 25.58 59.03
CA GLN A 300 2.78 25.57 58.00
C GLN A 300 3.38 25.54 56.58
N ASP A 301 4.44 26.32 56.36
CA ASP A 301 5.19 26.32 55.10
C ASP A 301 5.84 24.96 54.85
N LEU A 302 6.45 24.35 55.88
CA LEU A 302 7.05 23.01 55.81
C LEU A 302 5.99 21.94 55.49
N GLN A 303 4.82 21.98 56.13
CA GLN A 303 3.72 21.06 55.85
C GLN A 303 3.25 21.17 54.40
N SER A 304 3.13 22.40 53.87
CA SER A 304 2.74 22.62 52.48
C SER A 304 3.78 22.08 51.49
N SER A 305 5.08 22.25 51.79
CA SER A 305 6.18 21.72 51.00
C SER A 305 6.21 20.19 51.01
N MET A 306 5.98 19.57 52.18
CA MET A 306 5.92 18.12 52.33
C MET A 306 4.77 17.51 51.52
N ASN A 307 3.58 18.13 51.55
CA ASN A 307 2.44 17.70 50.75
C ASN A 307 2.72 17.77 49.24
N LYS A 308 3.36 18.86 48.76
CA LYS A 308 3.77 18.98 47.35
C LYS A 308 4.79 17.91 46.97
N THR A 309 5.77 17.65 47.83
CA THR A 309 6.79 16.62 47.61
C THR A 309 6.17 15.23 47.52
N GLN A 310 5.19 14.92 48.38
CA GLN A 310 4.45 13.66 48.33
C GLN A 310 3.68 13.52 47.01
N GLN A 311 3.01 14.58 46.55
CA GLN A 311 2.32 14.55 45.25
C GLN A 311 3.29 14.27 44.10
N HIS A 312 4.44 14.93 44.06
CA HIS A 312 5.46 14.67 43.04
C HIS A 312 6.03 13.25 43.11
N GLN A 313 6.16 12.68 44.32
CA GLN A 313 6.57 11.29 44.52
C GLN A 313 5.56 10.32 43.89
N GLU A 314 4.25 10.56 44.09
CA GLU A 314 3.17 9.75 43.52
C GLU A 314 3.13 9.87 41.99
N GLU A 315 3.29 11.08 41.44
CA GLU A 315 3.38 11.32 40.00
C GLU A 315 4.60 10.61 39.37
N ALA A 316 5.76 10.66 40.03
CA ALA A 316 6.96 9.95 39.58
C ALA A 316 6.76 8.44 39.57
N GLN A 317 6.12 7.87 40.61
CA GLN A 317 5.80 6.44 40.65
C GLN A 317 4.83 6.04 39.52
N ALA A 318 3.81 6.86 39.26
CA ALA A 318 2.89 6.62 38.15
C ALA A 318 3.60 6.64 36.80
N LEU A 319 4.51 7.59 36.58
CA LEU A 319 5.32 7.67 35.36
C LEU A 319 6.25 6.45 35.18
N VAL A 320 6.86 5.95 36.25
CA VAL A 320 7.68 4.73 36.21
C VAL A 320 6.85 3.52 35.78
N CYS A 321 5.65 3.34 36.34
CA CYS A 321 4.75 2.25 35.94
C CYS A 321 4.38 2.31 34.45
N VAL A 322 4.11 3.52 33.93
CA VAL A 322 3.79 3.72 32.50
C VAL A 322 5.02 3.42 31.64
N TYR A 323 6.21 3.86 32.04
CA TYR A 323 7.45 3.59 31.32
C TYR A 323 7.74 2.08 31.23
N GLU A 324 7.59 1.34 32.32
CA GLU A 324 7.78 -0.12 32.34
C GLU A 324 6.79 -0.84 31.41
N ALA A 325 5.53 -0.41 31.40
CA ALA A 325 4.51 -0.94 30.49
C ALA A 325 4.88 -0.69 29.01
N GLN A 326 5.27 0.53 28.67
CA GLN A 326 5.72 0.89 27.33
C GLN A 326 6.99 0.13 26.90
N GLN A 327 7.93 -0.08 27.82
CA GLN A 327 9.15 -0.86 27.54
C GLN A 327 8.81 -2.33 27.22
N LYS A 328 7.80 -2.91 27.88
CA LYS A 328 7.32 -4.27 27.60
C LYS A 328 6.62 -4.34 26.23
N GLU A 329 5.79 -3.37 25.90
CA GLU A 329 5.17 -3.28 24.57
C GLU A 329 6.21 -3.15 23.46
N LEU A 330 7.23 -2.31 23.64
CA LEU A 330 8.33 -2.17 22.67
C LEU A 330 9.07 -3.49 22.44
N LYS A 331 9.34 -4.26 23.51
CA LYS A 331 9.94 -5.60 23.39
C LYS A 331 9.04 -6.56 22.60
N ASN A 332 7.73 -6.53 22.85
CA ASN A 332 6.77 -7.37 22.13
C ASN A 332 6.74 -7.04 20.63
N HIS A 333 6.68 -5.74 20.28
CA HIS A 333 6.74 -5.30 18.89
C HIS A 333 8.06 -5.68 18.20
N GLY A 334 9.20 -5.64 18.91
CA GLY A 334 10.47 -6.14 18.39
C GLY A 334 10.45 -7.64 18.06
N VAL A 335 9.76 -8.45 18.88
CA VAL A 335 9.58 -9.88 18.61
C VAL A 335 8.68 -10.10 17.38
N GLU A 336 7.57 -9.36 17.26
CA GLU A 336 6.67 -9.40 16.11
C GLU A 336 7.37 -9.00 14.81
N GLU A 337 8.15 -7.92 14.83
CA GLU A 337 8.97 -7.47 13.71
C GLU A 337 9.95 -8.57 13.27
N GLY A 338 10.62 -9.22 14.22
CA GLY A 338 11.53 -10.34 13.94
C GLY A 338 10.83 -11.56 13.34
N GLN A 339 9.59 -11.86 13.74
CA GLN A 339 8.79 -12.92 13.13
C GLN A 339 8.37 -12.57 11.70
N LEU A 340 7.93 -11.33 11.47
CA LEU A 340 7.53 -10.84 10.15
C LEU A 340 8.72 -10.83 9.17
N LYS A 341 9.90 -10.37 9.60
CA LYS A 341 11.14 -10.42 8.78
C LYS A 341 11.50 -11.85 8.37
N ARG A 342 11.39 -12.83 9.28
CA ARG A 342 11.63 -14.24 8.95
C ARG A 342 10.61 -14.78 7.94
N SER A 343 9.32 -14.47 8.14
CA SER A 343 8.26 -14.86 7.20
C SER A 343 8.48 -14.27 5.80
N LEU A 344 8.85 -12.99 5.73
CA LEU A 344 9.18 -12.32 4.48
C LEU A 344 10.38 -13.00 3.78
N GLY A 345 11.45 -13.30 4.51
CA GLY A 345 12.61 -14.03 3.99
C GLY A 345 12.23 -15.38 3.38
N MET A 346 11.37 -16.16 4.04
CA MET A 346 10.87 -17.43 3.50
C MET A 346 10.05 -17.26 2.21
N LYS A 347 9.27 -16.18 2.11
CA LYS A 347 8.48 -15.88 0.90
C LYS A 347 9.38 -15.47 -0.27
N MET A 348 10.38 -14.63 -0.03
CA MET A 348 11.36 -14.23 -1.05
C MET A 348 12.17 -15.43 -1.58
N ASP A 349 12.65 -16.32 -0.71
CA ASP A 349 13.35 -17.53 -1.13
C ASP A 349 12.46 -18.46 -1.97
N LYS A 350 11.18 -18.61 -1.57
CA LYS A 350 10.21 -19.39 -2.35
C LYS A 350 9.95 -18.77 -3.73
N GLU A 351 9.83 -17.46 -3.81
CA GLU A 351 9.65 -16.73 -5.06
C GLU A 351 10.88 -16.89 -5.97
N SER A 352 12.09 -16.67 -5.44
CA SER A 352 13.34 -16.86 -6.17
C SER A 352 13.45 -18.28 -6.74
N LYS A 353 13.17 -19.32 -5.94
CA LYS A 353 13.13 -20.71 -6.40
C LYS A 353 12.09 -20.94 -7.49
N GLN A 354 10.91 -20.32 -7.42
CA GLN A 354 9.91 -20.41 -8.48
C GLN A 354 10.35 -19.69 -9.75
N HIS A 355 10.99 -18.52 -9.62
CA HIS A 355 11.50 -17.75 -10.74
C HIS A 355 12.56 -18.55 -11.51
N ILE A 356 13.55 -19.11 -10.81
CA ILE A 356 14.59 -19.98 -11.40
C ILE A 356 13.96 -21.19 -12.11
N ARG A 357 12.96 -21.84 -11.50
CA ARG A 357 12.26 -22.99 -12.13
C ARG A 357 11.52 -22.59 -13.41
N ARG A 358 10.85 -21.43 -13.40
CA ARG A 358 10.14 -20.92 -14.58
C ARG A 358 11.12 -20.56 -15.69
N GLN A 359 12.23 -19.93 -15.35
CA GLN A 359 13.28 -19.56 -16.30
C GLN A 359 13.92 -20.79 -16.94
N LYS A 360 14.36 -21.79 -16.16
CA LYS A 360 14.88 -23.05 -16.71
C LYS A 360 13.89 -23.76 -17.64
N LYS A 361 12.60 -23.77 -17.28
CA LYS A 361 11.55 -24.37 -18.12
C LYS A 361 11.35 -23.60 -19.43
N LYS A 362 11.54 -22.27 -19.41
CA LYS A 362 11.49 -21.43 -20.62
C LYS A 362 12.71 -21.74 -21.50
N GLU A 363 13.91 -21.73 -20.94
CA GLU A 363 15.16 -22.05 -21.67
C GLU A 363 15.10 -23.42 -22.36
N ILE A 364 14.58 -24.46 -21.69
CA ILE A 364 14.40 -25.79 -22.30
C ILE A 364 13.43 -25.75 -23.49
N LYS A 365 12.35 -24.97 -23.40
CA LYS A 365 11.39 -24.84 -24.50
C LYS A 365 11.97 -24.04 -25.66
N ASP A 366 12.70 -22.98 -25.36
CA ASP A 366 13.35 -22.13 -26.36
C ASP A 366 14.39 -22.96 -27.13
N GLN A 367 15.21 -23.76 -26.42
CA GLN A 367 16.15 -24.70 -27.05
C GLN A 367 15.43 -25.73 -27.94
N TYR A 368 14.32 -26.30 -27.48
CA TYR A 368 13.55 -27.26 -28.28
C TYR A 368 12.99 -26.62 -29.56
N VAL A 369 12.53 -25.37 -29.49
CA VAL A 369 12.05 -24.63 -30.66
C VAL A 369 13.20 -24.38 -31.63
N GLU A 370 14.37 -23.96 -31.13
CA GLU A 370 15.57 -23.74 -31.94
C GLU A 370 16.03 -25.02 -32.65
N ASP A 371 16.03 -26.16 -31.94
CA ASP A 371 16.36 -27.47 -32.51
C ASP A 371 15.37 -27.87 -33.63
N VAL A 372 14.07 -27.65 -33.43
CA VAL A 372 13.03 -27.95 -34.45
C VAL A 372 13.17 -27.04 -35.66
N LEU A 373 13.43 -25.74 -35.45
CA LEU A 373 13.69 -24.80 -36.55
C LEU A 373 14.91 -25.21 -37.36
N GLY A 374 16.02 -25.57 -36.70
CA GLY A 374 17.21 -26.09 -37.37
C GLY A 374 16.95 -27.38 -38.16
N GLN A 375 16.08 -28.27 -37.69
CA GLN A 375 15.66 -29.45 -38.47
C GLN A 375 14.81 -29.07 -39.69
N CYS A 376 13.88 -28.13 -39.56
CA CYS A 376 13.08 -27.62 -40.68
C CYS A 376 13.96 -26.98 -41.75
N ASP A 377 14.94 -26.18 -41.36
CA ASP A 377 15.89 -25.54 -42.27
C ASP A 377 16.71 -26.58 -43.04
N ASN A 378 17.22 -27.61 -42.35
CA ASN A 378 17.91 -28.74 -42.98
C ASN A 378 17.03 -29.49 -43.99
N VAL A 379 15.76 -29.72 -43.65
CA VAL A 379 14.80 -30.36 -44.57
C VAL A 379 14.52 -29.47 -45.77
N HIS A 380 14.35 -28.17 -45.56
CA HIS A 380 14.15 -27.22 -46.65
C HIS A 380 15.35 -27.21 -47.60
N GLN A 381 16.57 -27.16 -47.07
CA GLN A 381 17.79 -27.15 -47.86
C GLN A 381 17.95 -28.44 -48.69
N LYS A 382 17.64 -29.61 -48.09
CA LYS A 382 17.62 -30.89 -48.84
C LYS A 382 16.54 -30.91 -49.92
N ARG A 383 15.35 -30.37 -49.65
CA ARG A 383 14.27 -30.28 -50.64
C ARG A 383 14.65 -29.40 -51.82
N GLU A 384 15.31 -28.27 -51.56
CA GLU A 384 15.83 -27.37 -52.58
C GLU A 384 16.87 -28.06 -53.46
N GLN A 385 17.86 -28.74 -52.85
CA GLN A 385 18.84 -29.54 -53.59
C GLN A 385 18.21 -30.63 -54.46
N ILE A 386 17.19 -31.34 -53.95
CA ILE A 386 16.48 -32.37 -54.73
C ILE A 386 15.68 -31.72 -55.87
N ALA A 387 15.05 -30.57 -55.65
CA ALA A 387 14.31 -29.85 -56.68
C ALA A 387 15.25 -29.42 -57.82
N ASP A 388 16.45 -28.92 -57.49
CA ASP A 388 17.47 -28.57 -58.49
C ASP A 388 17.91 -29.80 -59.30
N GLN A 389 18.16 -30.94 -58.64
CA GLN A 389 18.50 -32.20 -59.31
C GLN A 389 17.38 -32.70 -60.23
N ILE A 390 16.11 -32.60 -59.80
CA ILE A 390 14.96 -32.97 -60.64
C ILE A 390 14.92 -32.07 -61.86
N GLN A 391 15.10 -30.75 -61.69
CA GLN A 391 15.08 -29.80 -62.79
C GLN A 391 16.19 -30.08 -63.80
N GLU A 392 17.39 -30.47 -63.34
CA GLU A 392 18.49 -30.88 -64.20
C GLU A 392 18.14 -32.16 -64.99
N ARG A 393 17.64 -33.19 -64.33
CA ARG A 393 17.23 -34.45 -65.00
C ARG A 393 16.07 -34.25 -65.98
N ASP A 394 15.16 -33.33 -65.71
CA ASP A 394 14.08 -32.97 -66.62
C ASP A 394 14.63 -32.29 -67.88
N ARG A 395 15.62 -31.39 -67.75
CA ARG A 395 16.32 -30.80 -68.90
C ARG A 395 17.02 -31.87 -69.73
N ASP A 396 17.74 -32.79 -69.10
CA ASP A 396 18.42 -33.90 -69.78
C ASP A 396 17.43 -34.81 -70.50
N SER A 397 16.31 -35.14 -69.84
CA SER A 397 15.25 -35.97 -70.41
C SER A 397 14.59 -35.30 -71.62
N GLN A 398 14.34 -33.99 -71.56
CA GLN A 398 13.83 -33.21 -72.69
C GLN A 398 14.83 -33.16 -73.85
N HIS A 399 16.14 -33.03 -73.55
CA HIS A 399 17.19 -33.07 -74.55
C HIS A 399 17.25 -34.42 -75.27
N LEU A 400 17.26 -35.52 -74.52
CA LEU A 400 17.26 -36.88 -75.07
C LEU A 400 16.00 -37.18 -75.90
N ARG A 401 14.81 -36.74 -75.46
CA ARG A 401 13.58 -36.88 -76.24
C ARG A 401 13.68 -36.15 -77.57
N SER A 402 14.20 -34.93 -77.57
CA SER A 402 14.42 -34.15 -78.79
C SER A 402 15.38 -34.87 -79.75
N GLN A 403 16.49 -35.42 -79.24
CA GLN A 403 17.42 -36.22 -80.04
C GLN A 403 16.75 -37.48 -80.63
N MET A 404 15.94 -38.20 -79.83
CA MET A 404 15.25 -39.41 -80.28
C MET A 404 14.21 -39.12 -81.37
N THR A 405 13.49 -37.99 -81.27
CA THR A 405 12.59 -37.52 -82.33
C THR A 405 13.35 -37.20 -83.61
N ASN A 406 14.45 -36.44 -83.51
CA ASN A 406 15.27 -36.10 -84.68
C ASN A 406 15.83 -37.36 -85.38
N LEU A 407 16.33 -38.34 -84.62
CA LEU A 407 16.81 -39.61 -85.18
C LEU A 407 15.68 -40.41 -85.84
N ARG A 408 14.50 -40.45 -85.22
CA ARG A 408 13.32 -41.13 -85.79
C ARG A 408 12.88 -40.48 -87.09
N ASP A 409 12.86 -39.16 -87.16
CA ASP A 409 12.51 -38.42 -88.37
C ASP A 409 13.54 -38.69 -89.48
N THR A 410 14.83 -38.72 -89.13
CA THR A 410 15.90 -39.09 -90.06
C THR A 410 15.75 -40.53 -90.58
N CYS A 411 15.51 -41.50 -89.69
CA CYS A 411 15.26 -42.89 -90.09
C CYS A 411 14.01 -43.02 -90.96
N SER A 412 12.94 -42.28 -90.65
CA SER A 412 11.70 -42.30 -91.43
C SER A 412 11.96 -41.76 -92.85
N GLN A 413 12.69 -40.65 -92.97
CA GLN A 413 13.09 -40.10 -94.27
C GLN A 413 13.97 -41.08 -95.07
N GLU A 414 14.95 -41.73 -94.45
CA GLU A 414 15.78 -42.73 -95.12
C GLU A 414 14.97 -43.97 -95.53
N THR A 415 14.01 -44.39 -94.71
CA THR A 415 13.10 -45.50 -95.02
C THR A 415 12.19 -45.14 -96.20
N GLU A 416 11.65 -43.93 -96.22
CA GLU A 416 10.83 -43.42 -97.32
C GLU A 416 11.65 -43.37 -98.62
N LYS A 417 12.89 -42.85 -98.59
CA LYS A 417 13.81 -42.89 -99.74
C LYS A 417 14.09 -44.31 -100.23
N ALA A 418 14.32 -45.25 -99.32
CA ALA A 418 14.57 -46.65 -99.67
C ALA A 418 13.34 -47.32 -100.30
N GLN A 419 12.14 -47.03 -99.77
CA GLN A 419 10.88 -47.50 -100.32
C GLN A 419 10.64 -46.92 -101.73
N ASP A 420 10.89 -45.62 -101.91
CA ASP A 420 10.81 -44.93 -103.21
C ASP A 420 11.72 -45.57 -104.26
N LEU A 421 12.95 -45.94 -103.86
CA LEU A 421 13.90 -46.65 -104.73
C LEU A 421 13.42 -48.06 -105.06
N PHE A 422 12.89 -48.78 -104.08
CA PHE A 422 12.35 -50.12 -104.27
C PHE A 422 11.14 -50.12 -105.23
N ASP A 423 10.22 -49.18 -105.07
CA ASP A 423 9.04 -49.04 -105.94
C ASP A 423 9.45 -48.66 -107.37
N ARG A 424 10.47 -47.82 -107.54
CA ARG A 424 11.05 -47.53 -108.87
C ARG A 424 11.67 -48.76 -109.51
N LEU A 425 12.40 -49.58 -108.76
CA LEU A 425 12.97 -50.84 -109.26
C LEU A 425 11.87 -51.83 -109.63
N LEU A 426 10.82 -51.97 -108.80
CA LEU A 426 9.65 -52.80 -109.12
C LEU A 426 8.96 -52.33 -110.40
N ALA A 427 8.74 -51.01 -110.55
CA ALA A 427 8.15 -50.45 -111.76
C ALA A 427 9.01 -50.68 -113.01
N ALA A 428 10.33 -50.56 -112.89
CA ALA A 428 11.26 -50.87 -113.97
C ALA A 428 11.24 -52.36 -114.34
N LEU A 429 11.14 -53.24 -113.34
CA LEU A 429 11.04 -54.68 -113.53
C LEU A 429 9.71 -55.08 -114.19
N ASP A 430 8.60 -54.46 -113.78
CA ASP A 430 7.28 -54.65 -114.40
C ASP A 430 7.26 -54.14 -115.85
N HIS A 431 7.90 -53.00 -116.12
CA HIS A 431 8.08 -52.50 -117.49
C HIS A 431 8.96 -53.44 -118.33
N PHE A 432 10.01 -54.02 -117.74
CA PHE A 432 10.84 -55.02 -118.41
C PHE A 432 10.03 -56.30 -118.72
N HIS A 433 9.22 -56.80 -117.78
CA HIS A 433 8.33 -57.94 -118.01
C HIS A 433 7.30 -57.65 -119.10
N LYS A 434 6.67 -56.46 -119.10
CA LYS A 434 5.77 -56.02 -120.19
C LYS A 434 6.48 -55.98 -121.53
N ARG A 435 7.74 -55.55 -121.56
CA ARG A 435 8.53 -55.52 -122.80
C ARG A 435 8.86 -56.93 -123.30
N ILE A 436 9.19 -57.88 -122.41
CA ILE A 436 9.32 -59.30 -122.77
C ILE A 436 8.00 -59.82 -123.34
N GLN A 437 6.88 -59.56 -122.65
CA GLN A 437 5.56 -60.01 -123.08
C GLN A 437 5.21 -59.45 -124.47
N ASN A 438 5.48 -58.17 -124.72
CA ASN A 438 5.26 -57.55 -126.03
C ASN A 438 6.14 -58.18 -127.11
N HIS A 439 7.41 -58.48 -126.85
CA HIS A 439 8.26 -59.18 -127.80
C HIS A 439 7.80 -60.64 -128.06
N VAL A 440 7.23 -61.32 -127.07
CA VAL A 440 6.60 -62.64 -127.26
C VAL A 440 5.35 -62.53 -128.14
N VAL A 441 4.54 -61.48 -127.97
CA VAL A 441 3.35 -61.21 -128.80
C VAL A 441 3.72 -60.79 -130.22
N GLU A 442 4.75 -59.96 -130.40
CA GLU A 442 5.30 -59.58 -131.72
C GLU A 442 5.89 -60.79 -132.45
N GLY A 443 6.68 -61.62 -131.75
CA GLY A 443 7.20 -62.86 -132.31
C GLY A 443 6.08 -63.82 -132.73
N ASN A 444 5.00 -63.92 -131.96
CA ASN A 444 3.82 -64.69 -132.36
C ASN A 444 3.07 -64.08 -133.56
N ASN A 445 2.98 -62.75 -133.65
CA ASN A 445 2.35 -62.08 -134.80
C ASN A 445 3.18 -62.20 -136.09
N ASP A 446 4.51 -62.22 -135.99
CA ASP A 446 5.39 -62.47 -137.14
C ASP A 446 5.33 -63.93 -137.61
N ILE A 447 5.14 -64.89 -136.68
CA ILE A 447 4.84 -66.29 -137.02
C ILE A 447 3.49 -66.42 -137.74
N VAL A 448 2.46 -65.68 -137.30
CA VAL A 448 1.12 -65.66 -137.94
C VAL A 448 1.13 -64.97 -139.30
N LYS A 449 2.00 -63.97 -139.52
CA LYS A 449 2.18 -63.34 -140.85
C LYS A 449 3.01 -64.22 -141.81
N MET A 450 3.92 -65.06 -141.32
CA MET A 450 4.63 -66.02 -142.16
C MET A 450 3.74 -67.20 -142.59
N THR A 451 2.77 -67.62 -141.78
CA THR A 451 1.85 -68.72 -142.13
C THR A 451 0.67 -68.31 -143.02
N ALA A 452 0.46 -67.02 -143.28
CA ALA A 452 -0.59 -66.52 -144.19
C ALA A 452 -0.14 -66.40 -145.66
N ASN A 453 1.11 -66.74 -145.99
CA ASN A 453 1.68 -66.70 -147.35
C ASN A 453 2.17 -68.07 -147.87
N PHE A 454 1.57 -69.17 -147.38
CA PHE A 454 1.77 -70.51 -147.94
C PHE A 454 0.44 -71.22 -148.17
#